data_AF-A0A9Q3KP76-F1
#
_entry.id   AF-A0A9Q3KP76-F1
#
_cell.length_a   1.000
_cell.length_b   1.000
_cell.length_c   1.000
_cell.angle_alpha   90.00
_cell.angle_beta   90.00
_cell.angle_gamma   90.00
#
_symmetry.space_group_name_H-M   'P 1'
#
loop_
_entity.id
_entity.type
_entity.pdbx_description
1 polymer ?
#
loop_
_entity_poly.entity_id
_entity_poly.type
_entity_poly.pdbx_seq_one_letter_code
_entity_poly.pdbx_strand_id
1 'polypeptide(L)'
;MNEFVKVGVAANCEELTLMEDGAPIHTALASQQWRQDHHIQIFAWPPNSSDLNPIENLWFKMKFVVTNLFNPKTMDELSKAIHIIWDTMPFDHLEALLVSMPARMRIVLDKN
;
A
#
# COMPACT_ATOMS: atom_id res chain seq x y z
N MET A 1 -21.83 9.71 11.23
CA MET A 1 -20.93 8.72 10.60
C MET A 1 -19.74 9.48 10.06
N ASN A 2 -18.70 9.68 10.86
CA ASN A 2 -17.41 10.25 10.43
C ASN A 2 -16.40 9.91 11.52
N GLU A 3 -15.92 8.67 11.54
CA GLU A 3 -14.85 8.25 12.44
C GLU A 3 -14.04 7.11 11.82
N PHE A 4 -13.38 7.30 10.68
CA PHE A 4 -12.30 6.39 10.27
C PHE A 4 -11.28 7.11 9.39
N VAL A 5 -10.37 7.87 10.02
CA VAL A 5 -8.91 7.72 9.86
C VAL A 5 -8.28 8.33 11.11
N LYS A 6 -8.02 7.51 12.14
CA LYS A 6 -7.03 7.89 13.15
C LYS A 6 -5.67 7.69 12.49
N VAL A 7 -5.06 8.78 12.01
CA VAL A 7 -3.65 8.77 11.64
C VAL A 7 -2.89 8.53 12.95
N GLY A 8 -2.42 7.30 13.16
CA GLY A 8 -1.55 6.97 14.28
C GLY A 8 -0.23 7.69 14.09
N VAL A 9 0.02 8.74 14.87
CA VAL A 9 1.34 9.34 14.95
C VAL A 9 2.19 8.42 15.81
N ALA A 10 3.00 7.58 15.17
CA ALA A 10 4.03 6.82 15.85
C ALA A 10 5.06 7.81 16.43
N ALA A 11 5.17 7.83 17.75
CA ALA A 11 6.17 8.61 18.46
C ALA A 11 7.56 8.11 18.03
N ASN A 12 8.31 8.98 17.34
CA ASN A 12 9.69 8.82 16.84
C ASN A 12 9.87 8.48 15.34
N CYS A 13 8.98 8.91 14.45
CA CYS A 13 9.22 8.85 13.00
C CYS A 13 9.97 10.08 12.49
N GLU A 14 11.16 9.87 11.93
CA GLU A 14 11.68 10.68 10.82
C GLU A 14 10.56 10.85 9.76
N GLU A 15 10.49 12.00 9.09
CA GLU A 15 9.36 12.45 8.23
C GLU A 15 8.68 11.32 7.42
N LEU A 16 7.43 11.00 7.76
CA LEU A 16 6.62 10.06 6.99
C LEU A 16 6.35 10.63 5.59
N THR A 17 6.67 9.83 4.57
CA THR A 17 6.44 10.17 3.17
C THR A 17 5.40 9.22 2.57
N LEU A 18 4.41 9.78 1.87
CA LEU A 18 3.38 9.02 1.15
C LEU A 18 3.94 8.51 -0.17
N MET A 19 3.80 7.21 -0.42
CA MET A 19 4.03 6.59 -1.71
C MET A 19 2.68 6.24 -2.36
N GLU A 20 2.42 6.79 -3.54
CA GLU A 20 1.26 6.47 -4.38
C GLU A 20 1.71 6.31 -5.84
N ASP A 21 0.92 5.61 -6.65
CA ASP A 21 1.21 5.46 -8.07
C ASP A 21 0.80 6.71 -8.88
N GLY A 22 1.12 6.69 -10.18
CA GLY A 22 0.81 7.79 -11.09
C GLY A 22 -0.63 7.80 -11.63
N ALA A 23 -1.61 7.14 -10.99
CA ALA A 23 -2.97 7.12 -11.54
C ALA A 23 -3.55 8.55 -11.64
N PRO A 24 -4.43 8.82 -12.62
CA PRO A 24 -4.94 10.18 -12.86
C PRO A 24 -5.59 10.84 -11.64
N ILE A 25 -6.20 10.04 -10.75
CA ILE A 25 -6.81 10.53 -9.51
C ILE A 25 -5.76 11.03 -8.51
N HIS A 26 -4.58 10.43 -8.46
CA HIS A 26 -3.47 10.84 -7.58
C HIS A 26 -2.77 12.09 -8.13
N THR A 27 -2.73 12.24 -9.46
CA THR A 27 -2.14 13.40 -10.12
C THR A 27 -3.13 14.56 -10.32
N ALA A 28 -4.41 14.39 -9.98
CA ALA A 28 -5.41 15.45 -10.12
C ALA A 28 -5.10 16.66 -9.22
N LEU A 29 -5.44 17.87 -9.68
CA LEU A 29 -5.19 19.11 -8.94
C LEU A 29 -5.80 19.09 -7.53
N ALA A 30 -7.03 18.57 -7.40
CA ALA A 30 -7.70 18.46 -6.11
C ALA A 30 -6.90 17.60 -5.11
N SER A 31 -6.36 16.46 -5.57
CA SER A 31 -5.56 15.56 -4.75
C SER A 31 -4.22 16.18 -4.37
N GLN A 32 -3.57 16.88 -5.32
CA GLN A 32 -2.34 17.63 -5.04
C GLN A 32 -2.57 18.75 -4.01
N GLN A 33 -3.63 19.54 -4.17
CA GLN A 33 -3.97 20.63 -3.26
C GLN A 33 -4.27 20.09 -1.86
N TRP A 34 -5.08 19.02 -1.76
CA TRP A 34 -5.39 18.41 -0.47
C TRP A 34 -4.12 17.94 0.26
N ARG A 35 -3.17 17.32 -0.45
CA ARG A 35 -1.88 16.93 0.14
C ARG A 35 -1.06 18.12 0.62
N GLN A 36 -1.02 19.20 -0.15
CA GLN A 36 -0.32 20.43 0.22
C GLN A 36 -0.92 21.05 1.48
N ASP A 37 -2.26 21.15 1.54
CA ASP A 37 -2.99 21.70 2.69
C ASP A 37 -2.76 20.90 3.99
N HIS A 38 -2.45 19.60 3.87
CA HIS A 38 -2.18 18.70 5.00
C HIS A 38 -0.68 18.42 5.23
N HIS A 39 0.21 19.12 4.53
CA HIS A 39 1.66 18.95 4.63
C HIS A 39 2.15 17.50 4.41
N ILE A 40 1.49 16.77 3.50
CA ILE A 40 1.85 15.39 3.18
C ILE A 40 2.97 15.41 2.13
N GLN A 41 4.13 14.87 2.48
CA GLN A 41 5.25 14.68 1.56
C GLN A 41 4.97 13.48 0.64
N ILE A 42 5.29 13.61 -0.65
CA ILE A 42 5.16 12.55 -1.65
C ILE A 42 6.53 11.97 -1.98
N PHE A 43 6.63 10.64 -2.00
CA PHE A 43 7.80 9.92 -2.46
C PHE A 43 7.83 9.99 -3.99
N ALA A 44 8.93 10.49 -4.56
CA ALA A 44 9.11 10.55 -6.00
C ALA A 44 9.18 9.13 -6.58
N TRP A 45 8.11 8.68 -7.22
CA TRP A 45 7.98 7.34 -7.78
C TRP A 45 8.01 7.37 -9.32
N PRO A 46 8.77 6.48 -9.98
CA PRO A 46 8.78 6.43 -11.44
C PRO A 46 7.41 6.03 -12.01
N PRO A 47 6.99 6.63 -13.15
CA PRO A 47 5.76 6.23 -13.84
C PRO A 47 5.82 4.75 -14.26
N ASN A 48 4.66 4.11 -14.38
CA ASN A 48 4.52 2.72 -14.85
C ASN A 48 5.34 1.67 -14.08
N SER A 49 5.62 1.92 -12.80
CA SER A 49 6.43 1.02 -11.95
C SER A 49 5.58 0.30 -10.91
N SER A 50 4.48 -0.31 -11.33
CA SER A 50 3.56 -1.04 -10.43
C SER A 50 4.21 -2.31 -9.85
N ASP A 51 5.10 -2.94 -10.60
CA ASP A 51 5.96 -4.06 -10.22
C ASP A 51 6.89 -3.73 -9.04
N LEU A 52 7.21 -2.44 -8.87
CA LEU A 52 8.00 -1.97 -7.75
C LEU A 52 7.13 -1.64 -6.51
N ASN A 53 5.81 -1.51 -6.61
CA ASN A 53 4.97 -1.12 -5.48
C ASN A 53 4.81 -2.25 -4.43
N PRO A 54 5.22 -2.06 -3.16
CA PRO A 54 5.07 -3.08 -2.11
C PRO A 54 3.64 -3.54 -1.92
N ILE A 55 2.65 -2.66 -2.11
CA ILE A 55 1.25 -2.99 -1.86
C ILE A 55 0.72 -4.05 -2.84
N GLU A 56 1.27 -4.12 -4.05
CA GLU A 56 0.88 -5.14 -5.03
C GLU A 56 1.27 -6.55 -4.56
N ASN A 57 2.42 -6.68 -3.90
CA ASN A 57 2.84 -7.95 -3.30
C ASN A 57 1.94 -8.36 -2.14
N LEU A 58 1.53 -7.39 -1.31
CA LEU A 58 0.57 -7.62 -0.23
C LEU A 58 -0.78 -8.06 -0.81
N TRP A 59 -1.30 -7.36 -1.83
CA TRP A 59 -2.53 -7.72 -2.50
C TRP A 59 -2.48 -9.10 -3.12
N PHE A 60 -1.37 -9.46 -3.76
CA PHE A 60 -1.18 -10.80 -4.32
C PHE A 60 -1.34 -11.88 -3.24
N LYS A 61 -0.66 -11.71 -2.09
CA LYS A 61 -0.75 -12.66 -0.98
C LYS A 61 -2.16 -12.71 -0.39
N MET A 62 -2.79 -11.56 -0.16
CA MET A 62 -4.16 -11.52 0.37
C MET A 62 -5.13 -12.22 -0.58
N LYS A 63 -5.06 -11.95 -1.90
CA LYS A 63 -5.88 -12.62 -2.91
C LYS A 63 -5.64 -14.13 -2.91
N PHE A 64 -4.38 -14.57 -2.84
CA PHE A 64 -4.06 -15.99 -2.75
C PHE A 64 -4.74 -16.65 -1.54
N VAL A 65 -4.68 -16.04 -0.37
CA VAL A 65 -5.30 -16.56 0.85
C VAL A 65 -6.83 -16.55 0.75
N VAL A 66 -7.43 -15.45 0.29
CA VAL A 66 -8.88 -15.34 0.06
C VAL A 66 -9.36 -16.45 -0.88
N THR A 67 -8.71 -16.63 -2.03
CA THR A 67 -9.15 -17.59 -3.04
C THR A 67 -8.96 -19.03 -2.61
N ASN A 68 -7.81 -19.37 -2.00
CA ASN A 68 -7.46 -20.77 -1.74
C ASN A 68 -7.90 -21.28 -0.36
N LEU A 69 -7.99 -20.42 0.66
CA LEU A 69 -8.35 -20.84 2.02
C LEU A 69 -9.79 -20.51 2.39
N PHE A 70 -10.26 -19.30 2.07
CA PHE A 70 -11.62 -18.87 2.43
C PHE A 70 -12.65 -19.21 1.35
N ASN A 71 -12.28 -19.04 0.07
CA ASN A 71 -13.12 -19.31 -1.10
C ASN A 71 -14.55 -18.73 -1.01
N PRO A 72 -14.71 -17.42 -0.70
CA PRO A 72 -16.00 -16.81 -0.41
C PRO A 72 -16.94 -16.86 -1.63
N LYS A 73 -18.24 -17.03 -1.37
CA LYS A 73 -19.33 -17.07 -2.37
C LYS A 73 -20.25 -15.86 -2.31
N THR A 74 -20.14 -15.06 -1.25
CA THR A 74 -20.91 -13.83 -1.07
C THR A 74 -19.99 -12.64 -0.78
N MET A 75 -20.52 -11.43 -0.98
CA MET A 75 -19.80 -10.19 -0.65
C MET A 75 -19.48 -10.11 0.86
N ASP A 76 -20.39 -10.56 1.71
CA ASP A 76 -20.22 -10.57 3.16
C ASP A 76 -19.10 -11.51 3.59
N GLU A 77 -19.02 -12.70 3.00
CA GLU A 77 -17.93 -13.66 3.24
C GLU A 77 -16.59 -13.09 2.76
N LEU A 78 -16.57 -12.46 1.58
CA LEU A 78 -15.37 -11.83 1.04
C LEU A 78 -14.87 -10.71 1.96
N SER A 79 -15.76 -9.81 2.40
CA SER A 79 -15.42 -8.73 3.32
C SER A 79 -14.85 -9.27 4.64
N LYS A 80 -15.52 -10.26 5.25
CA LYS A 80 -15.03 -10.91 6.48
C LYS A 80 -13.65 -11.56 6.29
N ALA A 81 -13.44 -12.27 5.18
CA ALA A 81 -12.15 -12.89 4.88
C ALA A 81 -11.04 -11.84 4.75
N ILE A 82 -11.28 -10.74 4.02
CA ILE A 82 -10.31 -9.65 3.87
C ILE A 82 -9.93 -9.05 5.22
N HIS A 83 -10.92 -8.76 6.08
CA HIS A 83 -10.65 -8.22 7.42
C HIS A 83 -9.83 -9.19 8.29
N ILE A 84 -10.19 -10.47 8.31
CA ILE A 84 -9.43 -11.49 9.06
C ILE A 84 -7.98 -11.55 8.57
N ILE A 85 -7.76 -11.59 7.25
CA ILE A 85 -6.42 -11.67 6.68
C ILE A 85 -5.60 -10.42 7.01
N TRP A 86 -6.23 -9.24 6.91
CA TRP A 86 -5.58 -7.97 7.24
C TRP A 86 -5.16 -7.93 8.71
N ASP A 87 -6.08 -8.24 9.62
CA ASP A 87 -5.84 -8.18 11.07
C ASP A 87 -4.86 -9.24 11.57
N THR A 88 -4.70 -10.34 10.82
CA THR A 88 -3.76 -11.43 11.14
C THR A 88 -2.43 -11.33 10.38
N MET A 89 -2.26 -10.33 9.52
CA MET A 89 -1.03 -10.13 8.76
C MET A 89 0.15 -9.82 9.70
N PRO A 90 1.21 -10.65 9.73
CA PRO A 90 2.35 -10.37 10.58
C PRO A 90 3.05 -9.08 10.16
N PHE A 91 3.41 -8.24 11.13
CA PHE A 91 4.11 -6.98 10.87
C PHE A 91 5.46 -7.22 10.16
N ASP A 92 6.20 -8.26 10.55
CA ASP A 92 7.46 -8.68 9.92
C ASP A 92 7.31 -8.94 8.41
N HIS A 93 6.12 -9.37 7.98
CA HIS A 93 5.85 -9.55 6.55
C HIS A 93 5.78 -8.22 5.81
N LEU A 94 5.14 -7.21 6.41
CA LEU A 94 5.07 -5.86 5.85
C LEU A 94 6.47 -5.22 5.83
N GLU A 95 7.24 -5.39 6.89
CA GLU A 95 8.62 -4.91 6.98
C GLU A 95 9.50 -5.55 5.89
N ALA A 96 9.42 -6.87 5.70
CA ALA A 96 10.15 -7.58 4.65
C ALA A 96 9.83 -7.04 3.24
N LEU A 97 8.56 -6.70 2.97
CA LEU A 97 8.18 -6.07 1.70
C LEU A 97 8.86 -4.71 1.52
N LEU A 98 8.91 -3.88 2.56
CA LEU A 98 9.57 -2.58 2.53
C LEU A 98 11.10 -2.72 2.36
N VAL A 99 11.74 -3.58 3.15
CA VAL A 99 13.19 -3.82 3.10
C VAL A 99 13.64 -4.37 1.74
N SER A 100 12.79 -5.11 1.03
CA SER A 100 13.11 -5.62 -0.31
C SER A 100 13.11 -4.56 -1.41
N MET A 101 12.58 -3.36 -1.17
CA MET A 101 12.41 -2.31 -2.19
C MET A 101 13.69 -1.91 -2.91
N PRO A 102 14.80 -1.60 -2.22
CA PRO A 102 16.04 -1.20 -2.90
C PRO A 102 16.59 -2.28 -3.84
N ALA A 103 16.48 -3.55 -3.45
CA ALA A 103 16.90 -4.67 -4.28
C ALA A 103 16.02 -4.82 -5.53
N ARG A 104 14.69 -4.65 -5.39
CA ARG A 104 13.77 -4.68 -6.54
C ARG A 104 14.03 -3.53 -7.51
N MET A 105 14.26 -2.32 -7.00
CA MET A 105 14.64 -1.16 -7.81
C MET A 105 15.95 -1.40 -8.57
N ARG A 106 16.95 -2.01 -7.92
CA ARG A 106 18.22 -2.38 -8.56
C ARG A 106 18.00 -3.30 -9.76
N ILE A 107 17.16 -4.32 -9.61
CA ILE A 107 16.85 -5.26 -10.70
C ILE A 107 16.24 -4.55 -11.92
N VAL A 108 15.38 -3.54 -11.69
CA VAL A 108 14.79 -2.76 -12.79
C VAL A 108 15.84 -1.89 -13.48
N LEU A 109 16.75 -1.28 -12.72
CA LEU A 109 17.87 -0.50 -13.27
C LEU A 109 18.83 -1.35 -14.10
N ASP A 110 19.16 -2.55 -13.63
CA ASP A 110 20.12 -3.45 -14.28
C ASP A 110 19.57 -4.12 -15.57
N LYS A 111 18.26 -4.01 -15.81
CA LYS A 111 17.58 -4.55 -17.01
C LYS A 111 17.45 -3.53 -18.15
N ASN A 112 17.89 -2.29 -17.95
CA ASN A 112 17.98 -1.23 -18.95
C ASN A 112 19.44 -0.99 -19.36
#